data_AF-A0AAX6EPJ7-F1
#
_entry.id   AF-A0AAX6EPJ7-F1
#
_cell.length_a   1.000
_cell.length_b   1.000
_cell.length_c   1.000
_cell.angle_alpha   90.00
_cell.angle_beta   90.00
_cell.angle_gamma   90.00
#
_symmetry.space_group_name_H-M   'P 1'
#
loop_
_entity.id
_entity.type
_entity.pdbx_description
1 polymer ?
#
loop_
_entity_poly.entity_id
_entity_poly.type
_entity_poly.pdbx_seq_one_letter_code
_entity_poly.pdbx_strand_id
1 'polypeptide(L)'
;MNIEQGKTYRVVLYVMSSESLNLSVSLTSSDGLQNLGSSNIIATSSEVSNWTKFELQLESTGTNRNSRLQLTTNKKGTIWLDQVSVMPMDTYMGHGFRKELIAMVKNMKPRFIRFPGGCYVEGEHIRNAFRWRESIGPWEERPGHFGDVWGYWTDDGLGYLEFLQLAEDLGASPVWVFNSGNSHRDQVATSSVLSFVKA
;
A
#
# COMPACT_ATOMS: atom_id res chain seq x y z
N MET A 1 10.57 -4.99 -8.89
CA MET A 1 9.22 -5.61 -8.87
C MET A 1 9.17 -6.77 -9.86
N ASN A 2 8.41 -7.82 -9.57
CA ASN A 2 8.23 -8.97 -10.47
C ASN A 2 7.07 -8.70 -11.44
N ILE A 3 7.37 -8.69 -12.73
CA ILE A 3 6.40 -8.53 -13.82
C ILE A 3 6.35 -9.84 -14.61
N GLU A 4 5.15 -10.29 -14.97
CA GLU A 4 4.92 -11.57 -15.65
C GLU A 4 4.13 -11.33 -16.94
N GLN A 5 4.56 -11.97 -18.02
CA GLN A 5 3.94 -11.88 -19.33
C GLN A 5 2.45 -12.27 -19.28
N GLY A 6 1.60 -11.52 -19.97
CA GLY A 6 0.16 -11.73 -20.05
C GLY A 6 -0.61 -11.29 -18.81
N LYS A 7 0.06 -10.85 -17.73
CA LYS A 7 -0.62 -10.26 -16.57
C LYS A 7 -0.89 -8.78 -16.79
N THR A 8 -2.01 -8.33 -16.25
CA THR A 8 -2.40 -6.91 -16.25
C THR A 8 -2.10 -6.28 -14.90
N TYR A 9 -1.49 -5.11 -14.93
CA TYR A 9 -1.15 -4.31 -13.76
C TYR A 9 -1.96 -3.02 -13.79
N ARG A 10 -2.66 -2.73 -12.70
CA ARG A 10 -3.35 -1.46 -12.51
C ARG A 10 -2.39 -0.45 -11.90
N VAL A 11 -2.22 0.67 -12.59
CA VAL A 11 -1.47 1.83 -12.10
C VAL A 11 -2.46 2.92 -11.72
N VAL A 12 -2.36 3.43 -10.50
CA VAL A 12 -3.13 4.57 -10.00
C VAL A 12 -2.15 5.66 -9.58
N LEU A 13 -2.45 6.90 -9.92
CA LEU A 13 -1.67 8.07 -9.51
C LEU A 13 -2.52 9.32 -9.55
N TYR A 14 -2.18 10.30 -8.72
CA TYR A 14 -2.70 11.65 -8.80
C TYR A 14 -1.68 12.53 -9.49
N VAL A 15 -2.15 13.37 -10.41
CA VAL A 15 -1.30 14.25 -11.20
C VAL A 15 -1.82 15.68 -11.14
N MET A 16 -0.91 16.63 -11.04
CA MET A 16 -1.19 18.07 -11.17
C MET A 16 -0.08 18.74 -11.99
N SER A 17 -0.45 19.62 -12.90
CA SER A 17 0.49 20.41 -13.71
C SER A 17 -0.14 21.72 -14.18
N SER A 18 0.68 22.76 -14.35
CA SER A 18 0.25 24.03 -14.95
C SER A 18 0.19 23.98 -16.49
N GLU A 19 0.74 22.94 -17.10
CA GLU A 19 0.85 22.77 -18.55
C GLU A 19 0.12 21.52 -19.03
N SER A 20 -0.05 21.39 -20.34
CA SER A 20 -0.64 20.17 -20.92
C SER A 20 0.25 18.95 -20.70
N LEU A 21 -0.32 17.87 -20.20
CA LEU A 21 0.39 16.65 -19.84
C LEU A 21 0.56 15.71 -21.04
N ASN A 22 1.74 15.11 -21.14
CA ASN A 22 2.00 13.90 -21.92
C ASN A 22 2.96 13.04 -21.11
N LEU A 23 2.42 12.20 -20.23
CA LEU A 23 3.18 11.36 -19.30
C LEU A 23 3.10 9.91 -19.76
N SER A 24 4.24 9.34 -20.13
CA SER A 24 4.35 7.91 -20.38
C SER A 24 4.53 7.16 -19.07
N VAL A 25 3.70 6.14 -18.87
CA VAL A 25 3.65 5.28 -17.70
C VAL A 25 3.97 3.87 -18.14
N SER A 26 5.11 3.33 -17.69
CA SER A 26 5.67 2.10 -18.23
C SER A 26 6.17 1.17 -17.13
N LEU A 27 6.07 -0.14 -17.37
CA LEU A 27 6.80 -1.17 -16.65
C LEU A 27 8.06 -1.50 -17.46
N THR A 28 9.23 -1.37 -16.85
CA THR A 28 10.51 -1.64 -17.53
C THR A 28 11.40 -2.53 -16.67
N SER A 29 12.38 -3.21 -17.28
CA SER A 29 13.48 -3.81 -16.53
C SER A 29 14.20 -2.77 -15.67
N SER A 30 14.93 -3.22 -14.65
CA SER A 30 15.63 -2.34 -13.71
C SER A 30 16.63 -1.38 -14.38
N ASP A 31 17.19 -1.77 -15.53
CA ASP A 31 18.08 -0.93 -16.36
C ASP A 31 17.32 -0.01 -17.33
N GLY A 32 16.03 -0.24 -17.55
CA GLY A 32 15.19 0.50 -18.49
C GLY A 32 15.30 0.06 -19.95
N LEU A 33 16.06 -0.99 -20.26
CA LEU A 33 16.29 -1.43 -21.64
C LEU A 33 15.13 -2.26 -22.21
N GLN A 34 14.47 -3.04 -21.36
CA GLN A 34 13.32 -3.86 -21.73
C GLN A 34 12.04 -3.14 -21.32
N ASN A 35 11.22 -2.77 -22.30
CA ASN A 35 9.85 -2.35 -22.06
C ASN A 35 8.95 -3.58 -21.91
N LEU A 36 8.19 -3.64 -20.81
CA LEU A 36 7.31 -4.75 -20.48
C LEU A 36 5.83 -4.39 -20.61
N GLY A 37 5.48 -3.15 -20.94
CA GLY A 37 4.12 -2.64 -21.02
C GLY A 37 4.08 -1.13 -20.74
N SER A 38 3.29 -0.38 -21.53
CA SER A 38 3.22 1.07 -21.43
C SER A 38 1.82 1.60 -21.76
N SER A 39 1.49 2.74 -21.18
CA SER A 39 0.36 3.59 -21.58
C SER A 39 0.74 5.05 -21.38
N ASN A 40 -0.04 5.98 -21.94
CA ASN A 40 0.19 7.40 -21.82
C ASN A 40 -1.01 8.09 -21.15
N ILE A 41 -0.72 9.04 -20.26
CA ILE A 41 -1.69 10.02 -19.78
C ILE A 41 -1.50 11.28 -20.61
N ILE A 42 -2.53 11.62 -21.39
CA ILE A 42 -2.60 12.85 -22.17
C ILE A 42 -3.74 13.67 -21.60
N ALA A 43 -3.44 14.89 -21.14
CA ALA A 43 -4.44 15.78 -20.57
C ALA A 43 -4.10 17.24 -20.90
N THR A 44 -5.13 18.08 -21.03
CA THR A 44 -4.99 19.53 -21.18
C THR A 44 -4.60 20.16 -19.84
N SER A 45 -4.05 21.37 -19.87
CA SER A 45 -3.67 22.10 -18.64
C SER A 45 -4.86 22.35 -17.72
N SER A 46 -6.07 22.53 -18.27
CA SER A 46 -7.28 22.70 -17.46
C SER A 46 -7.66 21.43 -16.70
N GLU A 47 -7.49 20.25 -17.30
CA GLU A 47 -7.83 18.96 -16.69
C GLU A 47 -6.91 18.59 -15.53
N VAL A 48 -5.65 19.03 -15.55
CA VAL A 48 -4.66 18.75 -14.48
C VAL A 48 -4.27 19.97 -13.68
N SER A 49 -5.06 21.05 -13.77
CA SER A 49 -4.86 22.29 -13.01
C SER A 49 -4.98 22.09 -11.49
N ASN A 50 -5.67 21.02 -11.07
CA ASN A 50 -5.76 20.52 -9.71
C ASN A 50 -5.41 19.03 -9.68
N TRP A 51 -5.18 18.48 -8.48
CA TRP A 51 -4.95 17.05 -8.27
C TRP A 51 -6.05 16.21 -8.92
N THR A 52 -5.65 15.43 -9.92
CA THR A 52 -6.56 14.61 -10.72
C THR A 52 -6.08 13.16 -10.71
N LYS A 53 -6.98 12.25 -10.34
CA LYS A 53 -6.71 10.81 -10.30
C LYS A 53 -6.73 10.24 -11.71
N PHE A 54 -5.70 9.48 -12.06
CA PHE A 54 -5.65 8.66 -13.26
C PHE A 54 -5.53 7.19 -12.88
N GLU A 55 -6.22 6.34 -13.63
CA GLU A 55 -6.12 4.90 -13.55
C GLU A 55 -5.80 4.33 -14.93
N LEU A 56 -4.78 3.49 -14.99
CA LEU A 56 -4.30 2.85 -16.21
C LEU A 56 -4.20 1.34 -15.98
N GLN A 57 -4.42 0.57 -17.03
CA GLN A 57 -4.13 -0.86 -17.05
C GLN A 57 -3.00 -1.12 -18.04
N LEU A 58 -1.94 -1.76 -17.57
CA LEU A 58 -0.77 -2.14 -18.35
C LEU A 58 -0.75 -3.67 -18.48
N GLU A 59 -1.06 -4.18 -19.66
CA GLU A 59 -0.85 -5.60 -19.98
C GLU A 59 0.62 -5.84 -20.27
N SER A 60 1.21 -6.85 -19.63
CA SER A 60 2.62 -7.11 -19.79
C SER A 60 2.95 -7.99 -20.99
N THR A 61 3.91 -7.55 -21.80
CA THR A 61 4.39 -8.28 -22.99
C THR A 61 5.55 -9.23 -22.69
N GLY A 62 6.09 -9.25 -21.46
CA GLY A 62 7.24 -10.08 -21.09
C GLY A 62 7.35 -10.33 -19.59
N THR A 63 8.20 -11.27 -19.21
CA THR A 63 8.45 -11.61 -17.80
C THR A 63 9.81 -11.08 -17.37
N ASN A 64 9.86 -10.33 -16.26
CA ASN A 64 11.09 -9.88 -15.64
C ASN A 64 10.92 -9.70 -14.12
N ARG A 65 11.73 -10.43 -13.36
CA ARG A 65 11.72 -10.42 -11.88
C ARG A 65 12.31 -9.16 -11.26
N ASN A 66 13.10 -8.42 -12.04
CA ASN A 66 13.78 -7.21 -11.63
C ASN A 66 13.35 -6.02 -12.51
N SER A 67 12.12 -5.56 -12.27
CA SER A 67 11.49 -4.47 -13.01
C SER A 67 11.24 -3.24 -12.13
N ARG A 68 10.86 -2.12 -12.75
CA ARG A 68 10.46 -0.86 -12.10
C ARG A 68 9.25 -0.23 -12.81
N LEU A 69 8.47 0.56 -12.08
CA LEU A 69 7.61 1.57 -12.67
C LEU A 69 8.48 2.71 -13.18
N GLN A 70 8.22 3.17 -14.40
CA GLN A 70 8.91 4.29 -15.01
C GLN A 70 7.87 5.31 -15.50
N LEU A 71 8.02 6.55 -15.05
CA LEU A 71 7.22 7.70 -15.44
C LEU A 71 8.13 8.67 -16.21
N THR A 72 7.84 8.94 -17.47
CA THR A 72 8.67 9.82 -18.32
C THR A 72 7.80 10.78 -19.11
N THR A 73 8.35 11.93 -19.49
CA THR A 73 7.69 12.88 -20.39
C THR A 73 8.70 13.41 -21.41
N ASN A 74 8.23 13.75 -22.60
CA ASN A 74 9.01 14.46 -23.61
C ASN A 74 8.78 15.97 -23.59
N LYS A 75 7.93 16.46 -22.69
CA LYS A 75 7.70 17.90 -22.48
C LYS A 75 8.60 18.42 -21.38
N LYS A 76 9.09 19.65 -21.55
CA LYS A 76 9.70 20.41 -20.46
C LYS A 76 8.58 20.98 -19.60
N GLY A 77 8.76 21.01 -18.28
CA GLY A 77 7.78 21.55 -17.35
C GLY A 77 7.89 20.89 -15.98
N THR A 78 6.95 21.23 -15.09
CA THR A 78 6.82 20.63 -13.76
C THR A 78 5.54 19.80 -13.69
N ILE A 79 5.68 18.55 -13.26
CA ILE A 79 4.57 17.63 -13.03
C ILE A 79 4.65 17.20 -11.57
N TRP A 80 3.58 17.44 -10.82
CA TRP A 80 3.42 16.95 -9.46
C TRP A 80 2.72 15.60 -9.51
N LEU A 81 3.25 14.64 -8.76
CA LEU A 81 2.74 13.27 -8.68
C LEU A 81 2.52 12.94 -7.22
N ASP A 82 1.40 12.28 -6.92
CA ASP A 82 1.10 11.80 -5.57
C ASP A 82 0.36 10.46 -5.66
N GLN A 83 0.35 9.71 -4.55
CA GLN A 83 -0.39 8.46 -4.39
C GLN A 83 -0.15 7.49 -5.57
N VAL A 84 1.12 7.21 -5.87
CA VAL A 84 1.52 6.34 -6.98
C VAL A 84 1.46 4.88 -6.53
N SER A 85 0.58 4.08 -7.14
CA SER A 85 0.39 2.67 -6.85
C SER A 85 0.42 1.82 -8.11
N VAL A 86 1.05 0.65 -8.02
CA VAL A 86 1.03 -0.38 -9.07
C VAL A 86 0.68 -1.71 -8.43
N MET A 87 -0.47 -2.25 -8.78
CA MET A 87 -0.93 -3.54 -8.29
C MET A 87 -1.20 -4.50 -9.43
N PRO A 88 -0.84 -5.79 -9.32
CA PRO A 88 -1.39 -6.80 -10.23
C PRO A 88 -2.92 -6.81 -10.09
N MET A 89 -3.63 -6.92 -11.21
CA MET A 89 -5.10 -7.08 -11.18
C MET A 89 -5.50 -8.45 -10.62
N ASP A 90 -4.62 -9.44 -10.78
CA ASP A 90 -4.87 -10.82 -10.41
C ASP A 90 -4.40 -11.10 -8.97
N THR A 91 -5.02 -10.43 -7.98
CA THR A 91 -4.72 -10.64 -6.55
C THR A 91 -5.51 -11.82 -5.97
N TYR A 92 -5.12 -12.28 -4.78
CA TYR A 92 -5.83 -13.37 -4.08
C TYR A 92 -7.30 -12.95 -3.85
N MET A 93 -8.22 -13.70 -4.44
CA MET A 93 -9.67 -13.43 -4.42
C MET A 93 -10.09 -12.02 -4.87
N GLY A 94 -9.19 -11.24 -5.49
CA GLY A 94 -9.43 -9.83 -5.82
C GLY A 94 -9.25 -8.86 -4.65
N HIS A 95 -8.78 -9.32 -3.48
CA HIS A 95 -8.67 -8.54 -2.24
C HIS A 95 -7.31 -7.86 -2.02
N GLY A 96 -6.49 -7.73 -3.07
CA GLY A 96 -5.22 -6.98 -2.98
C GLY A 96 -4.00 -7.79 -2.51
N PHE A 97 -4.19 -9.01 -1.97
CA PHE A 97 -3.06 -9.82 -1.51
C PHE A 97 -2.31 -10.54 -2.62
N ARG A 98 -1.02 -10.78 -2.40
CA ARG A 98 -0.20 -11.61 -3.28
C ARG A 98 -0.64 -13.08 -3.21
N LYS A 99 -1.20 -13.57 -4.33
CA LYS A 99 -1.76 -14.93 -4.47
C LYS A 99 -0.91 -16.04 -3.87
N GLU A 100 0.34 -16.14 -4.32
CA GLU A 100 1.23 -17.24 -3.90
C GLU A 100 1.47 -17.24 -2.39
N LEU A 101 1.62 -16.07 -1.77
CA LEU A 101 1.85 -15.97 -0.33
C LEU A 101 0.62 -16.41 0.46
N ILE A 102 -0.58 -15.94 0.08
CA ILE A 102 -1.80 -16.33 0.79
C ILE A 102 -2.15 -17.79 0.53
N ALA A 103 -1.85 -18.33 -0.66
CA ALA A 103 -1.99 -19.77 -0.93
C ALA A 103 -1.09 -20.61 -0.01
N MET A 104 0.16 -20.19 0.21
CA MET A 104 1.05 -20.84 1.18
C MET A 104 0.50 -20.75 2.61
N VAL A 105 -0.01 -19.59 3.02
CA VAL A 105 -0.63 -19.41 4.33
C VAL A 105 -1.86 -20.30 4.50
N LYS A 106 -2.73 -20.35 3.50
CA LYS A 106 -3.92 -21.23 3.49
C LYS A 106 -3.56 -22.70 3.63
N ASN A 107 -2.49 -23.14 2.98
CA ASN A 107 -2.02 -24.53 3.06
C ASN A 107 -1.53 -24.93 4.46
N MET A 108 -1.13 -23.96 5.30
CA MET A 108 -0.84 -24.21 6.71
C MET A 108 -2.10 -24.50 7.54
N LYS A 109 -3.30 -24.23 7.00
CA LYS A 109 -4.60 -24.39 7.67
C LYS A 109 -4.66 -23.65 9.02
N PRO A 110 -4.35 -22.34 9.06
CA PRO A 110 -4.33 -21.59 10.30
C PRO A 110 -5.73 -21.60 10.94
N ARG A 111 -5.78 -21.78 12.26
CA ARG A 111 -7.04 -21.67 13.01
C ARG A 111 -7.33 -20.25 13.46
N PHE A 112 -6.29 -19.43 13.57
CA PHE A 112 -6.41 -18.02 13.92
C PHE A 112 -5.29 -17.20 13.26
N ILE A 113 -5.48 -15.89 13.18
CA ILE A 113 -4.48 -14.92 12.73
C ILE A 113 -4.39 -13.82 13.77
N ARG A 114 -3.20 -13.62 14.36
CA ARG A 114 -2.93 -12.52 15.29
C ARG A 114 -2.37 -11.33 14.52
N PHE A 115 -2.99 -10.15 14.63
CA PHE A 115 -2.59 -8.95 13.87
C PHE A 115 -2.95 -7.62 14.57
N PRO A 116 -2.32 -6.49 14.19
CA PRO A 116 -1.06 -6.44 13.42
C PRO A 116 0.13 -6.80 14.32
N GLY A 117 -0.08 -6.80 15.64
CA GLY A 117 0.63 -7.59 16.64
C GLY A 117 2.10 -7.25 16.89
N GLY A 118 2.58 -7.80 18.01
CA GLY A 118 3.96 -7.56 18.47
C GLY A 118 4.25 -6.08 18.72
N CYS A 119 5.53 -5.75 18.67
CA CYS A 119 6.03 -4.39 18.86
C CYS A 119 5.53 -3.37 17.81
N TYR A 120 5.00 -3.82 16.66
CA TYR A 120 4.44 -2.91 15.65
C TYR A 120 3.25 -2.10 16.20
N VAL A 121 2.44 -2.71 17.08
CA VAL A 121 1.32 -2.03 17.73
C VAL A 121 1.80 -1.00 18.76
N GLU A 122 2.97 -1.23 19.35
CA GLU A 122 3.53 -0.49 20.48
C GLU A 122 4.33 0.74 20.02
N GLY A 123 5.19 0.56 19.02
CA GLY A 123 6.22 1.54 18.65
C GLY A 123 7.41 1.56 19.63
N GLU A 124 8.53 2.14 19.22
CA GLU A 124 9.58 2.57 20.15
C GLU A 124 9.07 3.73 21.00
N HIS A 125 8.31 4.64 20.40
CA HIS A 125 7.64 5.75 21.07
C HIS A 125 6.15 5.77 20.75
N ILE A 126 5.30 6.16 21.72
CA ILE A 126 3.83 6.22 21.57
C ILE A 126 3.40 7.05 20.36
N ARG A 127 4.14 8.11 20.02
CA ARG A 127 3.85 8.96 18.86
C ARG A 127 3.83 8.20 17.53
N ASN A 128 4.53 7.06 17.48
CA ASN A 128 4.67 6.20 16.30
C ASN A 128 3.89 4.88 16.46
N ALA A 129 3.14 4.71 17.54
CA ALA A 129 2.31 3.52 17.73
C ALA A 129 1.21 3.47 16.66
N PHE A 130 0.97 2.27 16.11
CA PHE A 130 -0.07 2.05 15.11
C PHE A 130 -1.45 2.53 15.57
N ARG A 131 -2.12 3.31 14.70
CA ARG A 131 -3.46 3.88 14.93
C ARG A 131 -4.47 3.22 13.99
N TRP A 132 -5.12 2.17 14.45
CA TRP A 132 -6.01 1.36 13.61
C TRP A 132 -7.09 2.15 12.86
N ARG A 133 -7.61 3.23 13.45
CA ARG A 133 -8.63 4.09 12.81
C ARG A 133 -8.09 4.79 11.57
N GLU A 134 -6.80 5.10 11.55
CA GLU A 134 -6.09 5.75 10.43
C GLU A 134 -5.78 4.76 9.31
N SER A 135 -5.95 3.45 9.56
CA SER A 135 -5.83 2.39 8.55
C SER A 135 -7.17 2.03 7.86
N ILE A 136 -8.23 2.81 8.09
CA ILE A 136 -9.57 2.55 7.54
C ILE A 136 -9.93 3.66 6.56
N GLY A 137 -10.60 3.27 5.47
CA GLY A 137 -11.05 4.19 4.42
C GLY A 137 -10.21 4.05 3.16
N PRO A 138 -10.35 5.00 2.21
CA PRO A 138 -9.55 5.06 0.99
C PRO A 138 -8.07 5.02 1.32
N TRP A 139 -7.29 4.22 0.59
CA TRP A 139 -5.86 4.04 0.90
C TRP A 139 -5.08 5.34 0.67
N GLU A 140 -5.53 6.16 -0.29
CA GLU A 140 -4.95 7.46 -0.61
C GLU A 140 -5.10 8.50 0.51
N GLU A 141 -5.99 8.25 1.48
CA GLU A 141 -6.24 9.11 2.64
C GLU A 141 -5.57 8.59 3.93
N ARG A 142 -4.93 7.41 3.88
CA ARG A 142 -4.26 6.82 5.04
C ARG A 142 -2.89 7.50 5.21
N PRO A 143 -2.61 8.13 6.36
CA PRO A 143 -1.33 8.83 6.57
C PRO A 143 -0.15 7.87 6.68
N GLY A 144 -0.41 6.61 7.01
CA GLY A 144 0.62 5.67 7.45
C GLY A 144 1.29 6.15 8.74
N HIS A 145 2.40 5.51 9.09
CA HIS A 145 3.25 5.98 10.18
C HIS A 145 4.68 5.47 10.04
N PHE A 146 5.60 6.06 10.81
CA PHE A 146 6.96 5.53 10.90
C PHE A 146 7.00 4.38 11.91
N GLY A 147 7.15 3.14 11.41
CA GLY A 147 7.36 1.94 12.22
C GLY A 147 8.76 1.93 12.81
N ASP A 148 8.99 2.77 13.82
CA ASP A 148 10.29 3.05 14.43
C ASP A 148 10.98 1.83 15.06
N VAL A 149 10.23 0.83 15.49
CA VAL A 149 10.79 -0.46 15.95
C VAL A 149 11.56 -1.20 14.85
N TRP A 150 11.16 -1.02 13.59
CA TRP A 150 11.77 -1.67 12.43
C TRP A 150 12.47 -0.69 11.48
N GLY A 151 12.40 0.61 11.77
CA GLY A 151 13.13 1.66 11.04
C GLY A 151 12.62 1.97 9.64
N TYR A 152 11.35 1.71 9.33
CA TYR A 152 10.76 2.01 8.02
C TYR A 152 9.36 2.62 8.12
N TRP A 153 8.99 3.39 7.09
CA TRP A 153 7.63 3.93 6.96
C TRP A 153 6.66 2.86 6.46
N THR A 154 5.49 2.76 7.07
CA THR A 154 4.37 1.93 6.63
C THR A 154 3.27 2.82 6.10
N ASP A 155 2.66 2.42 4.99
CA ASP A 155 1.52 3.12 4.39
C ASP A 155 0.19 2.80 5.09
N ASP A 156 0.18 1.76 5.94
CA ASP A 156 -1.02 1.20 6.58
C ASP A 156 -2.11 0.81 5.57
N GLY A 157 -1.70 0.49 4.33
CA GLY A 157 -2.56 -0.06 3.29
C GLY A 157 -3.01 -1.48 3.61
N LEU A 158 -2.16 -2.26 4.30
CA LEU A 158 -2.56 -3.49 4.98
C LEU A 158 -3.07 -3.15 6.39
N GLY A 159 -4.31 -2.69 6.46
CA GLY A 159 -4.94 -2.14 7.66
C GLY A 159 -5.88 -3.11 8.36
N TYR A 160 -6.71 -2.55 9.23
CA TYR A 160 -7.64 -3.31 10.07
C TYR A 160 -8.61 -4.19 9.27
N LEU A 161 -9.25 -3.61 8.25
CA LEU A 161 -10.26 -4.31 7.45
C LEU A 161 -9.63 -5.35 6.54
N GLU A 162 -8.45 -5.09 5.99
CA GLU A 162 -7.75 -6.04 5.13
C GLU A 162 -7.39 -7.32 5.90
N PHE A 163 -6.93 -7.22 7.15
CA PHE A 163 -6.66 -8.42 7.97
C PHE A 163 -7.93 -9.18 8.39
N LEU A 164 -9.04 -8.48 8.64
CA LEU A 164 -10.32 -9.14 8.91
C LEU A 164 -10.80 -9.92 7.67
N GLN A 165 -10.71 -9.30 6.49
CA GLN A 165 -11.02 -9.97 5.22
C GLN A 165 -10.13 -11.21 5.01
N LEU A 166 -8.83 -11.08 5.28
CA LEU A 166 -7.91 -12.21 5.16
C LEU A 166 -8.24 -13.36 6.12
N ALA A 167 -8.66 -13.05 7.35
CA ALA A 167 -9.09 -14.07 8.32
C ALA A 167 -10.32 -14.84 7.81
N GLU A 168 -11.30 -14.13 7.24
CA GLU A 168 -12.48 -14.73 6.60
C GLU A 168 -12.08 -15.63 5.42
N ASP A 169 -11.25 -15.12 4.51
CA ASP A 169 -10.82 -15.86 3.30
C ASP A 169 -10.05 -17.15 3.63
N LEU A 170 -9.39 -17.18 4.80
CA LEU A 170 -8.62 -18.31 5.30
C LEU A 170 -9.45 -19.26 6.18
N GLY A 171 -10.68 -18.90 6.54
CA GLY A 171 -11.49 -19.65 7.51
C GLY A 171 -10.87 -19.67 8.91
N ALA A 172 -10.12 -18.63 9.25
CA ALA A 172 -9.41 -18.49 10.52
C ALA A 172 -10.07 -17.44 11.42
N SER A 173 -9.97 -17.60 12.75
CA SER A 173 -10.45 -16.60 13.69
C SER A 173 -9.49 -15.39 13.77
N PRO A 174 -9.98 -14.15 13.67
CA PRO A 174 -9.14 -12.97 13.86
C PRO A 174 -8.82 -12.77 15.35
N VAL A 175 -7.54 -12.56 15.68
CA VAL A 175 -7.06 -12.17 17.01
C VAL A 175 -6.44 -10.79 16.91
N TRP A 176 -7.27 -9.78 17.17
CA TRP A 176 -6.86 -8.38 17.10
C TRP A 176 -5.98 -7.98 18.29
N VAL A 177 -4.93 -7.22 18.00
CA VAL A 177 -4.02 -6.63 18.99
C VAL A 177 -4.11 -5.11 18.88
N PHE A 178 -4.41 -4.44 19.98
CA PHE A 178 -4.44 -2.98 20.08
C PHE A 178 -3.43 -2.49 21.11
N ASN A 179 -2.97 -1.24 20.94
CA ASN A 179 -2.02 -0.63 21.86
C ASN A 179 -2.72 -0.35 23.20
N SER A 180 -2.14 -0.82 24.30
CA SER A 180 -2.68 -0.66 25.65
C SER A 180 -2.22 0.63 26.35
N GLY A 181 -1.74 1.61 25.59
CA GLY A 181 -1.15 2.86 26.11
C GLY A 181 0.35 2.77 26.41
N ASN A 182 1.09 1.86 25.77
CA ASN A 182 2.52 1.67 26.02
C ASN A 182 3.31 1.60 24.70
N SER A 183 4.58 2.00 24.77
CA SER A 183 5.63 1.77 23.78
C SER A 183 6.87 1.20 24.48
N HIS A 184 7.95 0.94 23.74
CA HIS A 184 9.20 0.48 24.36
C HIS A 184 9.88 1.54 25.25
N ARG A 185 9.65 2.84 25.00
CA ARG A 185 10.35 3.96 25.68
C ARG A 185 9.44 4.80 26.57
N ASP A 186 8.15 4.79 26.33
CA ASP A 186 7.18 5.64 27.03
C ASP A 186 5.80 4.98 27.17
N GLN A 187 4.99 5.55 28.05
CA GLN A 187 3.62 5.10 28.30
C GLN A 187 2.71 6.31 28.52
N VAL A 188 1.41 6.12 28.27
CA VAL A 188 0.42 7.12 28.67
C VAL A 188 0.39 7.25 30.19
N ALA A 189 -0.08 8.40 30.69
CA ALA A 189 -0.27 8.56 32.12
C ALA A 189 -1.24 7.48 32.63
N THR A 190 -0.87 6.76 33.70
CA THR A 190 -1.72 5.70 34.26
C THR A 190 -3.10 6.23 34.63
N SER A 191 -3.19 7.49 35.07
CA SER A 191 -4.45 8.18 35.34
C SER A 191 -5.41 8.21 34.14
N SER A 192 -4.90 8.20 32.91
CA SER A 192 -5.71 8.15 31.69
C SER A 192 -6.33 6.78 31.42
N VAL A 193 -5.84 5.71 32.06
CA VAL A 193 -6.32 4.34 31.85
C VAL A 193 -6.96 3.71 33.10
N LEU A 194 -6.82 4.32 34.29
CA LEU A 194 -7.34 3.79 35.56
C LEU A 194 -8.84 3.48 35.52
N SER A 195 -9.67 4.28 34.84
CA SER A 195 -11.12 4.03 34.75
C SER A 195 -11.48 2.76 33.96
N PHE A 196 -10.55 2.24 33.15
CA PHE A 196 -10.75 1.05 32.33
C PHE A 196 -10.14 -0.22 32.96
N VAL A 197 -9.35 -0.08 34.04
CA VAL A 197 -8.74 -1.21 34.75
C VAL A 197 -9.54 -1.47 36.03
N LYS A 198 -10.27 -2.59 36.08
CA LYS A 198 -10.87 -3.08 37.33
C LYS A 198 -9.78 -3.78 38.16
N ALA A 199 -9.62 -3.35 39.41
CA ALA A 199 -8.80 -4.01 40.41
C ALA A 199 -9.39 -5.37 40.83
#